data_AF-A0A8T1B0J7-F1
#
_entry.id   AF-A0A8T1B0J7-F1
#
_cell.length_a   1.000
_cell.length_b   1.000
_cell.length_c   1.000
_cell.angle_alpha   90.00
_cell.angle_beta   90.00
_cell.angle_gamma   90.00
#
_symmetry.space_group_name_H-M   'P 1'
#
loop_
_entity.id
_entity.type
_entity.pdbx_description
1 polymer ?
#
loop_
_entity_poly.entity_id
_entity_poly.type
_entity_poly.pdbx_seq_one_letter_code
_entity_poly.pdbx_strand_id
1 'polypeptide(L)'
;MTPRYAWKTVCSDIAREDSQLLMEDMKVFIIVKSQLVPCSVCALTRPHKMRYQLLRCSSETCKATTPYDACQWLGKVLTCQELNRVTIAESGIHETLVLEPRQSQLTPRLKDYGREIATQGLKPARIRMAMARRFGLSEAEMPTLRQVQWFISYYTKKTLYRNDDHDEILDQIDQLAYGPQVSDTSPFSFGP
;
A
#
# COMPACT_ATOMS: atom_id res chain seq x y z
N MET A 1 19.46 30.27 -6.60
CA MET A 1 18.99 30.49 -5.22
C MET A 1 18.07 29.33 -4.84
N THR A 2 18.37 28.58 -3.78
CA THR A 2 17.42 27.60 -3.22
C THR A 2 16.26 28.37 -2.58
N PRO A 3 15.01 28.13 -2.96
CA PRO A 3 13.86 28.79 -2.32
C PRO A 3 13.89 28.51 -0.81
N ARG A 4 13.90 29.58 -0.01
CA ARG A 4 13.84 29.51 1.45
C ARG A 4 12.40 29.28 1.88
N TYR A 5 12.01 28.02 1.96
CA TYR A 5 10.72 27.63 2.53
C TYR A 5 10.77 27.77 4.06
N ALA A 6 9.76 28.42 4.65
CA ALA A 6 9.54 28.45 6.09
C ALA A 6 8.78 27.19 6.49
N TRP A 7 9.51 26.18 6.97
CA TRP A 7 8.92 24.90 7.38
C TRP A 7 8.33 24.99 8.78
N LYS A 8 7.05 24.61 8.91
CA LYS A 8 6.40 24.37 10.20
C LYS A 8 6.35 22.87 10.46
N THR A 9 6.86 22.43 11.61
CA THR A 9 6.78 21.02 12.00
C THR A 9 5.35 20.67 12.36
N VAL A 10 4.80 19.63 11.72
CA VAL A 10 3.48 19.06 12.01
C VAL A 10 3.63 18.00 13.11
N CYS A 11 4.61 17.12 12.96
CA CYS A 11 4.97 16.11 13.95
C CYS A 11 6.46 15.76 13.83
N SER A 12 7.05 15.32 14.93
CA SER A 12 8.46 14.93 15.02
C SER A 12 8.62 13.65 15.81
N ASP A 13 9.56 12.81 15.38
CA ASP A 13 9.96 11.57 16.06
C ASP A 13 8.82 10.54 16.31
N ILE A 14 7.84 10.51 15.42
CA ILE A 14 6.75 9.53 15.49
C ILE A 14 7.14 8.23 14.78
N ALA A 15 6.49 7.12 15.16
CA ALA A 15 6.67 5.85 14.47
C ALA A 15 6.15 5.95 13.02
N ARG A 16 6.70 5.11 12.14
CA ARG A 16 6.33 5.12 10.71
C ARG A 16 4.84 4.80 10.52
N GLU A 17 4.30 3.90 11.32
CA GLU A 17 2.91 3.46 11.27
C GLU A 17 1.97 4.62 11.62
N ASP A 18 2.30 5.38 12.66
CA ASP A 18 1.56 6.59 13.08
C ASP A 18 1.67 7.70 12.04
N SER A 19 2.84 7.83 11.41
CA SER A 19 3.04 8.81 10.33
C SER A 19 2.19 8.49 9.10
N GLN A 20 1.99 7.20 8.78
CA GLN A 20 1.15 6.78 7.66
C GLN A 20 -0.30 7.15 7.91
N LEU A 21 -0.78 6.99 9.15
CA LEU A 21 -2.12 7.44 9.56
C LEU A 21 -2.31 8.94 9.33
N LEU A 22 -1.39 9.76 9.83
CA LEU A 22 -1.44 11.21 9.64
C LEU A 22 -1.42 11.59 8.16
N MET A 23 -0.60 10.91 7.35
CA MET A 23 -0.52 11.16 5.92
C MET A 23 -1.77 10.69 5.16
N GLU A 24 -2.44 9.64 5.61
CA GLU A 24 -3.73 9.18 5.05
C GLU A 24 -4.86 10.21 5.28
N ASP A 25 -4.76 11.02 6.35
CA ASP A 25 -5.74 12.07 6.66
C ASP A 25 -5.46 13.42 6.00
N MET A 26 -4.27 13.60 5.42
CA MET A 26 -3.92 14.79 4.66
C MET A 26 -4.66 14.84 3.31
N LYS A 27 -4.80 16.05 2.75
CA LYS A 27 -5.24 16.23 1.36
C LYS A 27 -4.36 15.45 0.40
N VAL A 28 -4.96 14.95 -0.69
CA VAL A 28 -4.25 14.17 -1.70
C VAL A 28 -3.00 14.91 -2.17
N PHE A 29 -1.86 14.22 -2.10
CA PHE A 29 -0.56 14.74 -2.46
C PHE A 29 0.22 13.74 -3.31
N ILE A 30 1.23 14.26 -4.01
CA ILE A 30 2.21 13.47 -4.76
C ILE A 30 3.62 13.70 -4.23
N ILE A 31 4.46 12.66 -4.30
CA ILE A 31 5.88 12.75 -3.94
C ILE A 31 6.64 13.24 -5.17
N VAL A 32 7.13 14.48 -5.14
CA VAL A 32 7.86 15.09 -6.27
C VAL A 32 9.37 14.90 -6.17
N LYS A 33 9.88 14.59 -4.98
CA LYS A 33 11.29 14.33 -4.74
C LYS A 33 11.44 13.28 -3.66
N SER A 34 12.32 12.30 -3.86
CA SER A 34 12.62 11.24 -2.90
C SER A 34 14.10 10.90 -3.02
N GLN A 35 14.88 11.18 -1.97
CA GLN A 35 16.33 10.96 -1.98
C GLN A 35 16.84 10.55 -0.60
N LEU A 36 17.99 9.88 -0.57
CA LEU A 36 18.68 9.55 0.68
C LEU A 36 19.68 10.65 1.03
N VAL A 37 19.66 11.11 2.28
CA VAL A 37 20.55 12.14 2.81
C VAL A 37 21.05 11.72 4.21
N PRO A 38 22.12 12.32 4.74
CA PRO A 38 22.54 12.06 6.12
C PRO A 38 21.39 12.31 7.11
N CYS A 39 21.21 11.39 8.06
CA CYS A 39 20.13 11.51 9.03
C CYS A 39 20.35 12.68 9.99
N SER A 40 19.31 13.47 10.19
CA SER A 40 19.22 14.53 11.21
C SER A 40 17.96 14.43 12.07
N VAL A 41 17.19 13.35 11.90
CA VAL A 41 15.91 13.13 12.58
C VAL A 41 16.09 12.48 13.96
N CYS A 42 17.06 11.58 14.09
CA CYS A 42 17.26 10.82 15.33
C CYS A 42 18.63 11.10 15.95
N ALA A 43 18.77 10.80 17.24
CA ALA A 43 19.98 11.05 18.03
C ALA A 43 21.04 9.93 17.94
N LEU A 44 20.94 9.02 16.96
CA LEU A 44 21.96 7.99 16.79
C LEU A 44 23.31 8.62 16.43
N THR A 45 24.33 8.25 17.18
CA THR A 45 25.71 8.75 17.00
C THR A 45 26.39 8.17 15.76
N ARG A 46 25.92 7.03 15.27
CA ARG A 46 26.45 6.39 14.06
C ARG A 46 25.90 7.07 12.80
N PRO A 47 26.76 7.45 11.84
CA PRO A 47 26.32 7.99 10.56
C PRO A 47 25.43 6.97 9.82
N HIS A 48 24.25 7.41 9.44
CA HIS A 48 23.31 6.61 8.66
C HIS A 48 22.45 7.53 7.79
N LYS A 49 21.63 6.92 6.93
CA LYS A 49 20.82 7.65 5.95
C LYS A 49 19.39 7.84 6.45
N MET A 50 18.81 8.99 6.13
CA MET A 50 17.37 9.21 6.17
C MET A 50 16.85 9.43 4.76
N ARG A 51 15.59 9.07 4.54
CA ARG A 51 14.88 9.37 3.30
C ARG A 51 14.22 10.73 3.42
N TYR A 52 14.61 11.65 2.55
CA TYR A 52 14.00 12.96 2.37
C TYR A 52 12.96 12.85 1.25
N GLN A 53 11.71 13.23 1.54
CA GLN A 53 10.65 13.32 0.57
C GLN A 53 10.01 14.70 0.56
N LEU A 54 9.83 15.26 -0.63
CA LEU A 54 9.07 16.49 -0.86
C LEU A 54 7.73 16.14 -1.49
N LEU A 55 6.66 16.68 -0.92
CA LEU A 55 5.28 16.47 -1.33
C LEU A 55 4.73 17.76 -1.95
N ARG A 56 3.85 17.60 -2.94
CA ARG A 56 3.02 18.69 -3.47
C ARG A 56 1.55 18.28 -3.41
N CYS A 57 0.69 19.27 -3.18
CA CYS A 57 -0.75 19.08 -3.25
C CYS A 57 -1.15 18.66 -4.67
N SER A 58 -1.98 17.62 -4.77
CA SER A 58 -2.60 17.15 -6.02
C SER A 58 -4.13 17.06 -5.90
N SER A 59 -4.69 17.79 -4.93
CA SER A 59 -6.13 17.87 -4.70
C SER A 59 -6.82 18.65 -5.83
N GLU A 60 -7.79 18.02 -6.49
CA GLU A 60 -8.73 18.62 -7.43
C GLU A 60 -9.53 19.77 -6.80
N THR A 61 -9.88 19.70 -5.51
CA THR A 61 -10.57 20.82 -4.84
C THR A 61 -9.68 22.07 -4.72
N CYS A 62 -8.37 21.92 -4.52
CA CYS A 62 -7.45 23.05 -4.56
C CYS A 62 -7.28 23.56 -6.00
N LYS A 63 -7.17 22.64 -6.96
CA LYS A 63 -7.04 22.97 -8.39
C LYS A 63 -8.28 23.70 -8.94
N ALA A 64 -9.48 23.39 -8.46
CA ALA A 64 -10.70 24.06 -8.88
C ALA A 64 -10.76 25.53 -8.42
N THR A 65 -10.18 25.85 -7.26
CA THR A 65 -10.14 27.22 -6.73
C THR A 65 -9.11 28.09 -7.44
N THR A 66 -7.99 27.50 -7.85
CA THR A 66 -6.94 28.18 -8.62
C THR A 66 -6.60 27.38 -9.89
N PRO A 67 -7.44 27.42 -10.93
CA PRO A 67 -7.24 26.58 -12.12
C PRO A 67 -5.98 26.91 -12.92
N TYR A 68 -5.46 28.13 -12.76
CA TYR A 68 -4.29 28.62 -13.49
C TYR A 68 -2.98 28.55 -12.68
N ASP A 69 -3.06 28.36 -11.37
CA ASP A 69 -1.90 28.34 -10.47
C ASP A 69 -1.84 27.05 -9.64
N ALA A 70 -0.61 26.59 -9.38
CA ALA A 70 -0.41 25.43 -8.51
C ALA A 70 -0.66 25.81 -7.04
N CYS A 71 -1.34 24.93 -6.32
CA CYS A 71 -1.53 25.05 -4.87
C CYS A 71 -0.17 25.25 -4.16
N GLN A 72 -0.11 26.26 -3.29
CA GLN A 72 1.13 26.70 -2.66
C GLN A 72 1.64 25.74 -1.57
N TRP A 73 0.80 24.80 -1.13
CA TRP A 73 1.16 23.83 -0.10
C TRP A 73 2.28 22.88 -0.52
N LEU A 74 3.24 22.73 0.38
CA LEU A 74 4.35 21.79 0.30
C LEU A 74 4.46 20.99 1.58
N GLY A 75 4.63 19.68 1.45
CA GLY A 75 4.94 18.78 2.56
C GLY A 75 6.39 18.30 2.48
N LYS A 76 7.00 18.05 3.63
CA LYS A 76 8.33 17.46 3.76
C LYS A 76 8.27 16.33 4.76
N VAL A 77 8.69 15.15 4.33
CA VAL A 77 8.74 13.94 5.17
C VAL A 77 10.18 13.47 5.25
N LEU A 78 10.66 13.33 6.48
CA LEU A 78 11.99 12.82 6.79
C LEU A 78 11.84 11.49 7.53
N THR A 79 12.33 10.40 6.95
CA THR A 79 12.23 9.05 7.54
C THR A 79 13.61 8.49 7.81
N CYS A 80 13.96 8.30 9.09
CA CYS A 80 15.17 7.59 9.49
C CYS A 80 15.10 6.13 9.00
N GLN A 81 16.13 5.64 8.29
CA GLN A 81 16.12 4.26 7.78
C GLN A 81 16.45 3.21 8.84
N GLU A 82 17.11 3.60 9.95
CA GLU A 82 17.50 2.69 11.03
C GLU A 82 16.36 2.52 12.05
N LEU A 83 15.86 3.63 12.59
CA LEU A 83 14.86 3.60 13.66
C LEU A 83 13.42 3.67 13.16
N ASN A 84 13.20 3.81 11.84
CA ASN A 84 11.88 4.04 11.24
C ASN A 84 11.09 5.19 11.89
N ARG A 85 11.80 6.20 12.40
CA ARG A 85 11.23 7.43 12.96
C ARG A 85 10.99 8.47 11.88
N VAL A 86 9.86 9.16 11.96
CA VAL A 86 9.39 10.09 10.93
C VAL A 86 9.19 11.48 11.51
N THR A 87 9.61 12.49 10.76
CA THR A 87 9.29 13.90 11.01
C THR A 87 8.59 14.45 9.78
N ILE A 88 7.43 15.08 10.00
CA ILE A 88 6.63 15.71 8.94
C ILE A 88 6.60 17.22 9.20
N ALA A 89 6.87 17.99 8.16
CA ALA A 89 6.74 19.44 8.17
C ALA A 89 5.99 19.92 6.94
N GLU A 90 5.33 21.05 7.06
CA GLU A 90 4.58 21.68 5.98
C GLU A 90 5.06 23.12 5.76
N SER A 91 4.80 23.65 4.56
CA SER A 91 5.08 25.03 4.19
C SER A 91 4.00 25.49 3.20
N GLY A 92 3.62 26.76 3.28
CA GLY A 92 2.51 27.29 2.49
C GLY A 92 1.15 26.86 3.02
N ILE A 93 0.10 27.17 2.28
CA ILE A 93 -1.28 26.87 2.63
C ILE A 93 -1.96 26.14 1.48
N HIS A 94 -2.94 25.29 1.80
CA HIS A 94 -3.86 24.78 0.80
C HIS A 94 -4.85 25.88 0.43
N GLU A 95 -5.18 26.00 -0.86
CA GLU A 95 -6.19 26.96 -1.35
C GLU A 95 -7.59 26.68 -0.82
N THR A 96 -7.87 25.41 -0.48
CA THR A 96 -9.13 24.99 0.11
C THR A 96 -8.90 24.07 1.30
N LEU A 97 -9.75 24.20 2.32
CA LEU A 97 -9.79 23.26 3.46
C LEU A 97 -10.67 22.04 3.20
N VAL A 98 -11.45 22.05 2.11
CA VAL A 98 -12.41 20.98 1.76
C VAL A 98 -11.66 19.70 1.41
N LEU A 99 -11.80 18.65 2.22
CA LEU A 99 -11.27 17.32 1.89
C LEU A 99 -12.06 16.71 0.74
N GLU A 100 -11.35 16.06 -0.17
CA GLU A 100 -11.99 15.27 -1.23
C GLU A 100 -12.67 14.03 -0.66
N PRO A 101 -13.77 13.56 -1.27
CA PRO A 101 -14.29 12.23 -0.99
C PRO A 101 -13.16 11.22 -1.17
N ARG A 102 -12.81 10.51 -0.09
CA ARG A 102 -11.75 9.51 -0.13
C ARG A 102 -12.12 8.47 -1.17
N GLN A 103 -11.33 8.37 -2.23
CA GLN A 103 -11.52 7.32 -3.22
C GLN A 103 -11.31 5.96 -2.55
N SER A 104 -12.09 4.96 -2.97
CA SER A 104 -11.91 3.57 -2.55
C SER A 104 -10.54 3.05 -3.00
N GLN A 105 -9.54 3.25 -2.15
CA GLN A 105 -8.15 2.88 -2.43
C GLN A 105 -7.68 1.83 -1.44
N LEU A 106 -6.88 0.89 -1.96
CA LEU A 106 -6.22 -0.12 -1.14
C LEU A 106 -4.99 0.54 -0.48
N THR A 107 -5.21 1.21 0.65
CA THR A 107 -4.17 1.90 1.42
C THR A 107 -3.06 0.93 1.86
N PRO A 108 -1.86 1.42 2.20
CA PRO A 108 -0.79 0.57 2.72
C PRO A 108 -1.24 -0.28 3.90
N ARG A 109 -1.97 0.30 4.86
CA ARG A 109 -2.49 -0.43 6.04
C ARG A 109 -3.46 -1.54 5.65
N LEU A 110 -4.34 -1.29 4.69
CA LEU A 110 -5.24 -2.30 4.14
C LEU A 110 -4.48 -3.42 3.42
N LYS A 111 -3.43 -3.08 2.66
CA LYS A 111 -2.58 -4.07 2.00
C LYS A 111 -1.87 -4.96 3.00
N ASP A 112 -1.36 -4.39 4.09
CA ASP A 112 -0.60 -5.13 5.11
C ASP A 112 -1.51 -6.12 5.83
N TYR A 113 -2.68 -5.65 6.27
CA TYR A 113 -3.71 -6.53 6.82
C TYR A 113 -4.20 -7.57 5.81
N GLY A 114 -4.39 -7.16 4.55
CA GLY A 114 -4.79 -8.07 3.48
C GLY A 114 -3.80 -9.21 3.28
N ARG A 115 -2.49 -8.95 3.39
CA ARG A 115 -1.46 -9.99 3.35
C ARG A 115 -1.55 -10.93 4.56
N GLU A 116 -1.67 -10.38 5.77
CA GLU A 116 -1.83 -11.15 7.02
C GLU A 116 -3.03 -12.11 6.96
N ILE A 117 -4.14 -11.67 6.40
CA ILE A 117 -5.36 -12.50 6.29
C ILE A 117 -5.28 -13.45 5.10
N ALA A 118 -4.58 -13.09 4.03
CA ALA A 118 -4.35 -13.97 2.90
C ALA A 118 -3.42 -15.15 3.22
N THR A 119 -2.44 -14.99 4.13
CA THR A 119 -1.62 -16.11 4.59
C THR A 119 -2.45 -17.16 5.33
N GLN A 120 -3.57 -16.77 5.93
CA GLN A 120 -4.55 -17.68 6.54
C GLN A 120 -5.45 -18.37 5.49
N GLY A 121 -5.27 -18.09 4.20
CA GLY A 121 -6.01 -18.73 3.10
C GLY A 121 -7.42 -18.19 2.87
N LEU A 122 -7.77 -17.04 3.45
CA LEU A 122 -9.10 -16.46 3.29
C LEU A 122 -9.32 -15.89 1.88
N LYS A 123 -10.53 -16.07 1.36
CA LYS A 123 -10.92 -15.59 0.02
C LYS A 123 -10.96 -14.05 -0.04
N PRO A 124 -10.65 -13.42 -1.19
CA PRO A 124 -10.62 -11.96 -1.32
C PRO A 124 -11.90 -11.22 -0.86
N ALA A 125 -13.08 -11.80 -1.10
CA ALA A 125 -14.34 -11.22 -0.61
C ALA A 125 -14.42 -11.16 0.93
N ARG A 126 -13.93 -12.20 1.60
CA ARG A 126 -13.87 -12.27 3.07
C ARG A 126 -12.82 -11.30 3.61
N ILE A 127 -11.67 -11.18 2.93
CA ILE A 127 -10.64 -10.19 3.25
C ILE A 127 -11.21 -8.77 3.17
N ARG A 128 -11.94 -8.43 2.10
CA ARG A 128 -12.59 -7.12 1.94
C ARG A 128 -13.55 -6.80 3.10
N MET A 129 -14.40 -7.75 3.50
CA MET A 129 -15.31 -7.55 4.63
C MET A 129 -14.57 -7.46 5.97
N ALA A 130 -13.49 -8.23 6.15
CA ALA A 130 -12.66 -8.16 7.34
C ALA A 130 -11.95 -6.80 7.44
N MET A 131 -11.51 -6.22 6.32
CA MET A 131 -10.95 -4.87 6.25
C MET A 131 -11.96 -3.83 6.72
N ALA A 132 -13.19 -3.87 6.18
CA ALA A 132 -14.25 -2.95 6.57
C ALA A 132 -14.53 -2.99 8.08
N ARG A 133 -14.59 -4.19 8.67
CA ARG A 133 -14.80 -4.35 10.11
C ARG A 133 -13.61 -3.90 10.95
N ARG A 134 -12.37 -4.25 10.57
CA ARG A 134 -11.17 -3.91 11.35
C ARG A 134 -10.88 -2.41 11.38
N PHE A 135 -11.20 -1.70 10.29
CA PHE A 135 -10.89 -0.28 10.13
C PHE A 135 -12.13 0.63 10.15
N GLY A 136 -13.33 0.10 10.39
CA GLY A 136 -14.56 0.89 10.46
C GLY A 136 -14.92 1.62 9.16
N LEU A 137 -14.56 1.06 8.00
CA LEU A 137 -14.72 1.75 6.71
C LEU A 137 -16.20 1.82 6.30
N SER A 138 -16.62 2.99 5.81
CA SER A 138 -17.89 3.14 5.11
C SER A 138 -17.86 2.48 3.73
N GLU A 139 -19.02 2.31 3.09
CA GLU A 139 -19.10 1.70 1.75
C GLU A 139 -18.31 2.49 0.69
N ALA A 140 -18.30 3.81 0.79
CA ALA A 140 -17.58 4.70 -0.14
C ALA A 140 -16.06 4.59 -0.02
N GLU A 141 -15.54 4.35 1.18
CA GLU A 141 -14.11 4.22 1.46
C GLU A 141 -13.60 2.80 1.21
N MET A 142 -14.51 1.82 1.15
CA MET A 142 -14.17 0.41 1.04
C MET A 142 -13.52 0.12 -0.32
N PRO A 143 -12.32 -0.48 -0.37
CA PRO A 143 -11.71 -0.88 -1.64
C PRO A 143 -12.65 -1.84 -2.37
N THR A 144 -12.74 -1.67 -3.69
CA THR A 144 -13.57 -2.53 -4.53
C THR A 144 -13.10 -3.98 -4.44
N LEU A 145 -14.04 -4.93 -4.61
CA LEU A 145 -13.69 -6.34 -4.60
C LEU A 145 -12.62 -6.67 -5.65
N ARG A 146 -12.71 -6.04 -6.82
CA ARG A 146 -11.72 -6.20 -7.90
C ARG A 146 -10.31 -5.78 -7.46
N GLN A 147 -10.16 -4.63 -6.80
CA GLN A 147 -8.84 -4.18 -6.31
C GLN A 147 -8.26 -5.18 -5.28
N VAL A 148 -9.08 -5.65 -4.35
CA VAL A 148 -8.64 -6.65 -3.35
C VAL A 148 -8.27 -7.97 -4.03
N GLN A 149 -9.08 -8.47 -4.96
CA GLN A 149 -8.80 -9.69 -5.73
C GLN A 149 -7.46 -9.59 -6.47
N TRP A 150 -7.25 -8.52 -7.24
CA TRP A 150 -6.01 -8.35 -8.00
C TRP A 150 -4.78 -8.32 -7.09
N PHE A 151 -4.84 -7.55 -5.99
CA PHE A 151 -3.73 -7.44 -5.05
C PHE A 151 -3.43 -8.78 -4.35
N ILE A 152 -4.46 -9.45 -3.82
CA ILE A 152 -4.29 -10.69 -3.06
C ILE A 152 -3.83 -11.81 -3.99
N SER A 153 -4.43 -11.96 -5.18
CA SER A 153 -4.00 -12.97 -6.16
C SER A 153 -2.55 -12.79 -6.57
N TYR A 154 -2.08 -11.55 -6.74
CA TYR A 154 -0.67 -11.28 -7.01
C TYR A 154 0.21 -11.70 -5.83
N TYR A 155 -0.16 -11.32 -4.61
CA TYR A 155 0.59 -11.66 -3.40
C TYR A 155 0.68 -13.17 -3.16
N THR A 156 -0.44 -13.89 -3.26
CA THR A 156 -0.50 -15.35 -3.02
C THR A 156 0.32 -16.11 -4.05
N LYS A 157 0.24 -15.73 -5.34
CA LYS A 157 1.04 -16.36 -6.40
C LYS A 157 2.54 -16.14 -6.20
N LYS A 158 2.93 -14.91 -5.82
CA LYS A 158 4.35 -14.54 -5.72
C LYS A 158 5.01 -15.01 -4.43
N THR A 159 4.28 -15.03 -3.32
CA THR A 159 4.87 -15.16 -1.97
C THR A 159 4.47 -16.45 -1.27
N LEU A 160 3.29 -16.99 -1.60
CA LEU A 160 2.77 -18.18 -0.93
C LEU A 160 2.82 -19.43 -1.81
N TYR A 161 3.42 -19.34 -3.01
CA TYR A 161 3.56 -20.45 -3.96
C TYR A 161 2.27 -21.27 -4.13
N ARG A 162 1.10 -20.62 -4.01
CA ARG A 162 -0.22 -21.23 -4.20
C ARG A 162 -0.55 -21.41 -5.69
N ASN A 163 0.42 -21.89 -6.45
CA ASN A 163 0.30 -22.38 -7.82
C ASN A 163 0.87 -23.81 -7.94
N ASP A 164 1.36 -24.41 -6.86
CA ASP A 164 2.14 -25.66 -6.93
C ASP A 164 1.30 -26.92 -7.12
N ASP A 165 -0.03 -26.80 -7.22
CA ASP A 165 -0.88 -27.89 -7.72
C ASP A 165 -0.49 -28.24 -9.17
N HIS A 166 0.24 -27.39 -9.90
CA HIS A 166 0.67 -27.70 -11.26
C HIS A 166 1.49 -29.00 -11.33
N ASP A 167 2.49 -29.14 -10.46
CA ASP A 167 3.37 -30.32 -10.48
C ASP A 167 2.64 -31.53 -9.90
N GLU A 168 1.76 -31.33 -8.91
CA GLU A 168 0.88 -32.38 -8.37
C GLU A 168 -0.16 -32.86 -9.40
N ILE A 169 -0.75 -31.95 -10.17
CA ILE A 169 -1.69 -32.26 -11.26
C ILE A 169 -0.93 -32.94 -12.40
N LEU A 170 0.29 -32.51 -12.74
CA LEU A 170 1.11 -33.19 -13.74
C LEU A 170 1.48 -34.61 -13.30
N ASP A 171 1.83 -34.81 -12.03
CA ASP A 171 2.13 -36.13 -11.48
C ASP A 171 0.87 -37.02 -11.49
N GLN A 172 -0.30 -36.48 -11.13
CA GLN A 172 -1.58 -37.20 -11.26
C GLN A 172 -1.90 -37.55 -12.72
N ILE A 173 -1.65 -36.64 -13.67
CA ILE A 173 -1.84 -36.89 -15.11
C ILE A 173 -0.87 -37.98 -15.59
N ASP A 174 0.39 -37.99 -15.14
CA ASP A 174 1.38 -39.00 -15.51
C ASP A 174 1.07 -40.37 -14.89
N GLN A 175 0.63 -40.41 -13.63
CA GLN A 175 0.16 -41.63 -12.97
C GLN A 175 -1.09 -42.22 -13.63
N LEU A 176 -1.95 -41.38 -14.21
CA LEU A 176 -3.14 -41.77 -14.97
C LEU A 176 -2.88 -41.90 -16.47
N ALA A 177 -1.67 -41.60 -16.94
CA ALA A 177 -1.29 -41.74 -18.34
C ALA A 177 -1.24 -43.23 -18.72
N TYR A 178 -1.67 -43.55 -19.95
CA TYR A 178 -1.74 -44.92 -20.43
C TYR A 178 -0.35 -45.58 -20.43
N GLY A 179 -0.13 -46.50 -19.49
CA GLY A 179 1.02 -47.40 -19.46
C GLY A 179 0.67 -48.80 -19.97
N PRO A 180 1.66 -49.63 -20.36
CA PRO A 180 1.44 -50.97 -20.92
C PRO A 180 0.77 -51.98 -19.96
N GLN A 181 0.50 -51.57 -18.72
CA GLN A 181 -0.16 -52.36 -17.67
C GLN A 181 -1.67 -52.04 -17.56
N VAL A 182 -2.18 -51.02 -18.27
CA VAL A 182 -3.57 -50.56 -18.19
C VAL A 182 -4.37 -51.20 -19.31
N SER A 183 -5.45 -51.92 -18.98
CA SER A 183 -6.27 -52.59 -19.99
C SER A 183 -7.10 -51.60 -20.80
N ASP A 184 -7.20 -51.80 -22.13
CA ASP A 184 -7.97 -50.96 -23.06
C ASP A 184 -9.46 -50.78 -22.69
N THR A 185 -9.98 -51.62 -21.81
CA THR A 185 -11.38 -51.68 -21.38
C THR A 185 -11.62 -51.12 -19.98
N SER A 186 -10.60 -50.61 -19.29
CA SER A 186 -10.77 -50.05 -17.95
C SER A 186 -11.32 -48.61 -18.03
N PRO A 187 -12.52 -48.33 -17.50
CA PRO A 187 -13.09 -46.99 -17.53
C PRO A 187 -12.34 -46.08 -16.55
N PHE A 188 -11.86 -44.94 -17.03
CA PHE A 188 -11.35 -43.90 -16.15
C PHE A 188 -12.54 -43.23 -15.43
N SER A 189 -12.42 -43.04 -14.12
CA SER A 189 -13.39 -42.28 -13.34
C SER A 189 -12.67 -41.12 -12.66
N PHE A 190 -13.19 -39.91 -12.85
CA PHE A 190 -12.88 -38.83 -11.92
C PHE A 190 -13.61 -39.17 -10.62
N GLY A 191 -12.86 -39.30 -9.52
CA GLY A 191 -13.42 -39.67 -8.21
C GLY A 191 -14.57 -38.75 -7.73
N PRO A 192 -15.23 -39.11 -6.62
CA PRO A 192 -16.41 -38.40 -6.11
C PRO A 192 -16.15 -36.93 -5.72
#